data_AF-A0A2G2Y3V6-F1
#
_entry.id   AF-A0A2G2Y3V6-F1
#
_cell.length_a   1.000
_cell.length_b   1.000
_cell.length_c   1.000
_cell.angle_alpha   90.00
_cell.angle_beta   90.00
_cell.angle_gamma   90.00
#
_symmetry.space_group_name_H-M   'P 1'
#
loop_
_entity.id
_entity.type
_entity.pdbx_description
1 polymer ?
#
loop_
_entity_poly.entity_id
_entity_poly.type
_entity_poly.pdbx_seq_one_letter_code
_entity_poly.pdbx_strand_id
1 'polypeptide(L)'
;MKQKELFQSKERGKVKMYLKYLGYDVVYVRNFNDMCARYCEEFLRDMDDLQCLCPTHLPRVTQHMQQIIDMISKIIMNNGCAYMIDGDVYFSVDSFPEYGRGSSAGRKLEYDNYGIERVYVYSRKKNLADFALWKAAKPGEPSVAFIEV
;
A
#
# COMPACT_ATOMS: atom_id res chain seq x y z
N MET A 1 -9.25 25.42 14.68
CA MET A 1 -8.98 23.99 14.41
C MET A 1 -7.74 23.91 13.55
N LYS A 2 -6.67 23.24 14.00
CA LYS A 2 -5.41 23.14 13.25
C LYS A 2 -5.39 21.82 12.46
N GLN A 3 -4.82 21.90 11.25
CA GLN A 3 -4.91 20.95 10.13
C GLN A 3 -4.41 19.52 10.47
N LYS A 4 -4.97 18.51 9.79
CA LYS A 4 -4.52 17.10 9.86
C LYS A 4 -3.30 16.92 8.95
N GLU A 5 -2.15 16.59 9.51
CA GLU A 5 -0.96 16.18 8.75
C GLU A 5 -0.69 14.67 8.92
N LEU A 6 -0.47 13.97 7.81
CA LEU A 6 -0.17 12.53 7.78
C LEU A 6 1.34 12.34 7.62
N PHE A 7 2.03 11.97 8.71
CA PHE A 7 3.48 11.76 8.70
C PHE A 7 3.86 10.27 8.55
N GLN A 8 4.75 9.99 7.60
CA GLN A 8 5.34 8.68 7.37
C GLN A 8 6.86 8.67 7.66
N SER A 9 7.31 8.62 8.92
CA SER A 9 8.75 8.50 9.26
C SER A 9 9.01 7.49 10.38
N LYS A 10 10.26 7.02 10.56
CA LYS A 10 10.67 6.09 11.64
C LYS A 10 10.42 6.62 13.06
N GLU A 11 10.07 7.90 13.20
CA GLU A 11 9.81 8.56 14.49
C GLU A 11 8.31 8.72 14.82
N ARG A 12 7.40 7.95 14.19
CA ARG A 12 5.93 8.16 14.36
C ARG A 12 5.47 8.16 15.83
N GLY A 13 6.13 7.38 16.70
CA GLY A 13 5.85 7.38 18.14
C GLY A 13 6.15 8.74 18.80
N LYS A 14 7.31 9.31 18.51
CA LYS A 14 7.72 10.64 19.00
C LYS A 14 6.82 11.75 18.46
N VAL A 15 6.48 11.69 17.18
CA VAL A 15 5.55 12.66 16.54
C VAL A 15 4.17 12.60 17.21
N LYS A 16 3.64 11.41 17.48
CA LYS A 16 2.36 11.26 18.20
C LYS A 16 2.43 11.84 19.60
N MET A 17 3.51 11.56 20.35
CA MET A 17 3.71 12.11 21.70
C MET A 17 3.78 13.63 21.68
N TYR A 18 4.54 14.20 20.75
CA TYR A 18 4.68 15.65 20.61
C TYR A 18 3.36 16.34 20.27
N LEU A 19 2.59 15.80 19.30
CA LEU A 19 1.29 16.37 18.94
C LEU A 19 0.28 16.27 20.09
N LYS A 20 0.28 15.18 20.87
CA LYS A 20 -0.52 15.06 22.09
C LYS A 20 -0.10 16.06 23.17
N TYR A 21 1.21 16.25 23.37
CA TYR A 21 1.75 17.25 24.30
C TYR A 21 1.28 18.67 23.94
N LEU A 22 1.20 18.98 22.64
CA LEU A 22 0.66 20.26 22.15
C LEU A 22 -0.87 20.39 22.26
N GLY A 23 -1.58 19.41 22.80
CA GLY A 23 -3.03 19.44 23.03
C GLY A 23 -3.89 19.08 21.81
N TYR A 24 -3.32 18.46 20.77
CA TYR A 24 -4.10 17.97 19.64
C TYR A 24 -4.74 16.61 19.93
N ASP A 25 -5.94 16.40 19.39
CA ASP A 25 -6.49 15.05 19.25
C ASP A 25 -5.86 14.36 18.03
N VAL A 26 -5.16 13.24 18.26
CA VAL A 26 -4.30 12.59 17.26
C VAL A 26 -4.84 11.21 16.93
N VAL A 27 -5.37 11.06 15.72
CA VAL A 27 -5.72 9.75 15.13
C VAL A 27 -4.49 9.16 14.47
N TYR A 28 -3.98 8.06 15.03
CA TYR A 28 -2.81 7.36 14.50
C TYR A 28 -3.21 5.98 13.97
N VAL A 29 -3.06 5.76 12.67
CA VAL A 29 -3.43 4.50 11.99
C VAL A 29 -2.18 3.75 11.54
N ARG A 30 -2.11 2.46 11.84
CA ARG A 30 -1.06 1.55 11.34
C ARG A 30 -1.69 0.26 10.86
N ASN A 31 -1.40 -0.14 9.63
CA ASN A 31 -1.95 -1.36 9.02
C ASN A 31 -1.05 -2.57 9.32
N PHE A 32 -1.67 -3.74 9.57
CA PHE A 32 -1.00 -5.04 9.69
C PHE A 32 -1.52 -6.03 8.65
N ASN A 33 -0.64 -6.91 8.21
CA ASN A 33 -1.00 -7.98 7.29
C ASN A 33 -1.31 -9.29 8.07
N ASP A 34 -2.45 -9.92 7.79
CA ASP A 34 -3.03 -10.95 8.65
C ASP A 34 -2.40 -12.32 8.58
N MET A 35 -1.64 -12.61 7.51
CA MET A 35 -0.93 -13.88 7.33
C MET A 35 0.15 -14.12 8.41
N CYS A 36 0.36 -13.16 9.30
CA CYS A 36 1.44 -13.10 10.26
C CYS A 36 0.93 -12.77 11.67
N ALA A 37 -0.20 -13.33 12.12
CA ALA A 37 -0.80 -13.00 13.42
C ALA A 37 0.20 -13.07 14.60
N ARG A 38 1.01 -14.14 14.66
CA ARG A 38 2.09 -14.28 15.64
C ARG A 38 3.09 -13.12 15.58
N TYR A 39 3.57 -12.77 14.39
CA TYR A 39 4.51 -11.66 14.23
C TYR A 39 3.87 -10.30 14.51
N CYS A 40 2.57 -10.14 14.29
CA CYS A 40 1.85 -8.94 14.68
C CYS A 40 1.85 -8.79 16.20
N GLU A 41 1.61 -9.88 16.94
CA GLU A 41 1.67 -9.88 18.41
C GLU A 41 3.08 -9.62 18.93
N GLU A 42 4.09 -10.31 18.39
CA GLU A 42 5.50 -10.08 18.75
C GLU A 42 5.89 -8.62 18.49
N PHE A 43 5.52 -8.07 17.34
CA PHE A 43 5.78 -6.67 17.02
C PHE A 43 5.07 -5.69 17.96
N LEU A 44 3.84 -5.99 18.39
CA LEU A 44 3.13 -5.14 19.36
C LEU A 44 3.79 -5.18 20.74
N ARG A 45 4.34 -6.33 21.14
CA ARG A 45 5.14 -6.46 22.38
C ARG A 45 6.42 -5.65 22.28
N ASP A 46 7.17 -5.79 21.19
CA ASP A 46 8.40 -5.02 20.97
C ASP A 46 8.14 -3.50 21.01
N MET A 47 7.00 -3.06 20.44
CA MET A 47 6.60 -1.65 20.47
C MET A 47 6.27 -1.17 21.89
N ASP A 48 5.67 -2.02 22.73
CA ASP A 48 5.38 -1.71 24.13
C ASP A 48 6.67 -1.63 24.96
N ASP A 49 7.58 -2.59 24.76
CA ASP A 49 8.92 -2.61 25.40
C ASP A 49 9.74 -1.35 25.04
N LEU A 50 9.58 -0.85 23.81
CA LEU A 50 10.18 0.41 23.34
C LEU A 50 9.39 1.67 23.76
N GLN A 51 8.40 1.55 24.63
CA GLN A 51 7.54 2.64 25.12
C GLN A 51 6.88 3.45 24.00
N CYS A 52 6.62 2.81 22.85
CA CYS A 52 5.95 3.46 21.75
C CYS A 52 4.43 3.49 22.00
N LEU A 53 3.80 4.63 21.72
CA LEU A 53 2.35 4.72 21.81
C LEU A 53 1.64 3.77 20.83
N CYS A 54 0.71 2.98 21.37
CA CYS A 54 -0.18 2.15 20.56
C CYS A 54 -0.96 2.98 19.52
N PRO A 55 -1.14 2.49 18.29
CA PRO A 55 -2.03 3.09 17.30
C PRO A 55 -3.48 3.19 17.79
N THR A 56 -4.19 4.21 17.31
CA THR A 56 -5.63 4.37 17.57
C THR A 56 -6.44 3.36 16.77
N HIS A 57 -5.98 3.05 15.55
CA HIS A 57 -6.59 2.01 14.70
C HIS A 57 -5.52 1.09 14.13
N LEU A 58 -5.85 -0.20 14.12
CA LEU A 58 -5.03 -1.29 13.60
C LEU A 58 -5.81 -2.07 12.52
N PRO A 59 -6.12 -1.44 11.37
CA PRO A 59 -6.82 -2.13 10.29
C PRO A 59 -5.98 -3.30 9.76
N ARG A 60 -6.69 -4.38 9.46
CA ARG A 60 -6.17 -5.65 8.96
C ARG A 60 -6.57 -5.83 7.51
N VAL A 61 -5.63 -6.17 6.63
CA VAL A 61 -5.91 -6.29 5.19
C VAL A 61 -7.05 -7.27 4.92
N THR A 62 -7.10 -8.41 5.61
CA THR A 62 -8.16 -9.42 5.42
C THR A 62 -9.54 -8.92 5.81
N GLN A 63 -9.62 -7.95 6.73
CA GLN A 63 -10.88 -7.32 7.14
C GLN A 63 -11.38 -6.27 6.15
N HIS A 64 -10.53 -5.86 5.21
CA HIS A 64 -10.82 -4.80 4.23
C HIS A 64 -10.81 -5.30 2.78
N MET A 65 -10.80 -6.62 2.56
CA MET A 65 -10.72 -7.23 1.23
C MET A 65 -11.83 -6.75 0.28
N GLN A 66 -13.07 -6.65 0.76
CA GLN A 66 -14.18 -6.19 -0.08
C GLN A 66 -13.96 -4.76 -0.58
N GLN A 67 -13.49 -3.86 0.28
CA GLN A 67 -13.23 -2.47 -0.11
C GLN A 67 -12.06 -2.37 -1.09
N ILE A 68 -11.05 -3.23 -0.95
CA ILE A 68 -9.93 -3.34 -1.90
C ILE A 68 -10.46 -3.81 -3.26
N ILE A 69 -11.29 -4.85 -3.28
CA ILE A 69 -11.92 -5.38 -4.51
C ILE A 69 -12.74 -4.27 -5.18
N ASP A 70 -13.63 -3.61 -4.44
CA ASP A 70 -14.48 -2.54 -4.96
C ASP A 70 -13.65 -1.36 -5.54
N MET A 71 -12.53 -1.02 -4.89
CA MET A 71 -11.60 -0.01 -5.38
C MET A 71 -10.95 -0.44 -6.70
N ILE A 72 -10.48 -1.68 -6.78
CA ILE A 72 -9.87 -2.22 -8.00
C ILE A 72 -10.91 -2.28 -9.13
N SER A 73 -12.14 -2.74 -8.87
CA SER A 73 -13.23 -2.75 -9.84
C SER A 73 -13.49 -1.35 -10.41
N LYS A 74 -13.51 -0.31 -9.57
CA LYS A 74 -13.65 1.08 -10.04
C LYS A 74 -12.49 1.53 -10.92
N ILE A 75 -11.26 1.12 -10.60
CA ILE A 75 -10.07 1.43 -11.40
C ILE A 75 -10.15 0.73 -12.77
N ILE A 76 -10.60 -0.53 -12.81
CA ILE A 76 -10.81 -1.27 -14.06
C ILE A 76 -11.89 -0.60 -14.92
N MET A 77 -13.01 -0.19 -14.30
CA MET A 77 -14.10 0.50 -14.99
C MET A 77 -13.71 1.89 -15.51
N ASN A 78 -12.69 2.52 -14.92
CA ASN A 78 -12.16 3.78 -15.41
C ASN A 78 -11.26 3.52 -16.63
N ASN A 79 -11.84 3.65 -17.82
CA ASN A 79 -11.24 3.28 -19.10
C ASN A 79 -9.75 3.65 -19.19
N GLY A 80 -8.90 2.62 -19.29
CA GLY A 80 -7.46 2.74 -19.56
C GLY A 80 -6.57 2.75 -18.31
N CYS A 81 -7.11 2.81 -17.09
CA CYS A 81 -6.31 2.85 -15.87
C CYS A 81 -5.77 1.50 -15.41
N ALA A 82 -6.41 0.40 -15.78
CA ALA A 82 -5.94 -0.94 -15.48
C ALA A 82 -6.14 -1.90 -16.66
N TYR A 83 -5.39 -2.99 -16.65
CA TYR A 83 -5.52 -4.07 -17.62
C TYR A 83 -5.24 -5.43 -16.97
N MET A 84 -5.74 -6.50 -17.60
CA MET A 84 -5.58 -7.87 -17.11
C MET A 84 -4.57 -8.67 -17.93
N ILE A 85 -3.83 -9.56 -17.26
CA ILE A 85 -2.96 -10.57 -17.89
C ILE A 85 -3.10 -11.85 -17.07
N ASP A 86 -3.55 -12.95 -17.68
CA ASP A 86 -3.63 -14.28 -17.05
C ASP A 86 -4.31 -14.28 -15.66
N GLY A 87 -5.35 -13.46 -15.48
CA GLY A 87 -6.08 -13.31 -14.20
C GLY A 87 -5.46 -12.33 -13.20
N ASP A 88 -4.27 -11.78 -13.47
CA ASP A 88 -3.70 -10.67 -12.72
C ASP A 88 -4.27 -9.34 -13.23
N VAL A 89 -4.43 -8.35 -12.34
CA VAL A 89 -4.81 -6.98 -12.69
C VAL A 89 -3.61 -6.05 -12.44
N TYR A 90 -3.26 -5.24 -13.43
CA TYR A 90 -2.18 -4.26 -13.36
C TYR A 90 -2.71 -2.84 -13.54
N PHE A 91 -2.12 -1.89 -12.82
CA PHE A 91 -2.34 -0.46 -13.03
C PHE A 91 -1.40 0.05 -14.14
N SER A 92 -1.95 0.77 -15.11
CA SER A 92 -1.18 1.42 -16.18
C SER A 92 -0.65 2.76 -15.70
N VAL A 93 0.66 2.87 -15.46
CA VAL A 93 1.26 4.13 -14.98
C VAL A 93 1.04 5.27 -15.99
N ASP A 94 1.11 4.97 -17.29
CA ASP A 94 0.93 5.95 -18.36
C ASP A 94 -0.50 6.54 -18.40
N SER A 95 -1.48 5.86 -17.80
CA SER A 95 -2.85 6.38 -17.68
C SER A 95 -2.99 7.52 -16.66
N PHE A 96 -1.98 7.73 -15.81
CA PHE A 96 -2.01 8.73 -14.75
C PHE A 96 -0.78 9.65 -14.87
N PRO A 97 -0.89 10.76 -15.64
CA PRO A 97 0.23 11.66 -15.91
C PRO A 97 0.88 12.27 -14.66
N GLU A 98 0.16 12.31 -13.54
CA GLU A 98 0.63 12.84 -12.26
C GLU A 98 1.39 11.82 -11.41
N TYR A 99 1.55 10.59 -11.92
CA TYR A 99 2.32 9.56 -11.26
C TYR A 99 3.77 10.03 -11.02
N GLY A 100 4.25 9.91 -9.78
CA GLY A 100 5.60 10.34 -9.39
C GLY A 100 5.72 11.82 -8.96
N ARG A 101 4.67 12.64 -9.03
CA ARG A 101 4.71 14.05 -8.60
C ARG A 101 5.20 14.24 -7.15
N GLY A 102 4.90 13.28 -6.27
CA GLY A 102 5.28 13.31 -4.85
C GLY A 102 6.63 12.67 -4.51
N SER A 103 7.33 12.05 -5.47
CA SER A 103 8.69 11.56 -5.21
C SER A 103 9.66 12.73 -5.26
N SER A 104 10.52 12.86 -4.25
CA SER A 104 11.56 13.90 -4.11
C SER A 104 12.58 13.94 -5.25
N ALA A 105 12.53 12.95 -6.13
CA ALA A 105 13.17 12.98 -7.41
C ALA A 105 12.10 13.40 -8.44
N GLY A 106 12.17 14.63 -8.97
CA GLY A 106 11.37 15.11 -10.11
C GLY A 106 11.70 14.37 -11.41
N ARG A 107 11.80 13.04 -11.32
CA ARG A 107 12.17 12.13 -12.38
C ARG A 107 10.91 11.93 -13.20
N LYS A 108 10.81 12.69 -14.29
CA LYS A 108 10.18 12.16 -15.51
C LYS A 108 10.62 10.71 -15.66
N LEU A 109 9.66 9.84 -15.98
CA LEU A 109 9.79 8.39 -16.14
C LEU A 109 10.94 7.93 -17.07
N GLU A 110 11.65 8.85 -17.72
CA GLU A 110 12.78 8.61 -18.61
C GLU A 110 14.03 8.01 -17.93
N TYR A 111 14.16 8.05 -16.59
CA TYR A 111 15.42 7.68 -15.92
C TYR A 111 15.34 6.72 -14.70
N ASP A 112 14.27 5.92 -14.55
CA ASP A 112 14.21 4.88 -13.50
C ASP A 112 14.40 3.44 -14.01
N ASN A 113 15.10 3.29 -15.14
CA ASN A 113 15.68 2.00 -15.55
C ASN A 113 16.91 1.61 -14.71
N TYR A 114 17.42 2.50 -13.85
CA TYR A 114 18.64 2.27 -13.05
C TYR A 114 18.40 1.71 -11.64
N GLY A 115 17.15 1.37 -11.28
CA GLY A 115 16.80 0.70 -10.01
C GLY A 115 16.08 -0.64 -10.16
N ILE A 116 15.66 -1.01 -11.38
CA ILE A 116 14.95 -2.27 -11.69
C ILE A 116 15.95 -3.35 -12.12
N GLU A 117 17.18 -3.30 -11.60
CA GLU A 117 18.18 -4.35 -11.75
C GLU A 117 17.90 -5.54 -10.79
N ARG A 118 16.62 -5.90 -10.65
CA ARG A 118 16.16 -7.20 -10.16
C ARG A 118 15.41 -7.93 -11.28
N VAL A 119 16.15 -8.10 -12.38
CA VAL A 119 16.33 -9.37 -13.07
C VAL A 119 15.03 -10.12 -13.43
N TYR A 120 14.61 -9.92 -14.67
CA TYR A 120 14.26 -11.01 -15.59
C TYR A 120 13.09 -11.94 -15.23
N VAL A 121 11.93 -11.42 -14.80
CA VAL A 121 10.67 -12.16 -14.92
C VAL A 121 9.54 -11.16 -15.18
N TYR A 122 8.67 -11.45 -16.14
CA TYR A 122 7.51 -10.64 -16.59
C TYR A 122 7.77 -9.67 -17.75
N SER A 123 8.21 -10.23 -18.88
CA SER A 123 8.11 -9.62 -20.22
C SER A 123 6.67 -9.43 -20.74
N ARG A 124 5.66 -9.52 -19.85
CA ARG A 124 4.23 -9.52 -20.21
C ARG A 124 3.55 -8.19 -19.92
N LYS A 125 4.10 -7.37 -19.02
CA LYS A 125 3.51 -6.06 -18.70
C LYS A 125 3.63 -5.13 -19.91
N LYS A 126 2.65 -4.24 -20.08
CA LYS A 126 2.68 -3.22 -21.13
C LYS A 126 3.81 -2.21 -20.90
N ASN A 127 4.02 -1.81 -19.64
CA ASN A 127 5.12 -0.96 -19.21
C ASN A 127 5.82 -1.60 -17.99
N LEU A 128 7.15 -1.49 -17.90
CA LEU A 128 7.93 -2.00 -16.77
C LEU A 128 7.58 -1.29 -15.45
N ALA A 129 7.14 -0.04 -15.52
CA ALA A 129 6.69 0.75 -14.38
C ALA A 129 5.32 0.30 -13.82
N ASP A 130 4.55 -0.49 -14.58
CA ASP A 130 3.23 -0.96 -14.15
C ASP A 130 3.33 -1.91 -12.95
N PHE A 131 2.42 -1.74 -11.98
CA PHE A 131 2.37 -2.55 -10.77
C PHE A 131 1.05 -3.31 -10.66
N ALA A 132 1.09 -4.46 -9.97
CA ALA A 132 -0.09 -5.29 -9.79
C ALA A 132 -1.04 -4.68 -8.76
N LEU A 133 -2.31 -4.57 -9.11
CA LEU A 133 -3.41 -4.28 -8.21
C LEU A 133 -3.97 -5.57 -7.61
N TRP A 134 -4.03 -6.63 -8.42
CA TRP A 134 -4.50 -7.95 -8.02
C TRP A 134 -3.61 -9.03 -8.61
N LYS A 135 -3.36 -10.08 -7.83
CA LYS A 135 -2.65 -11.27 -8.27
C LYS A 135 -3.58 -12.47 -8.16
N ALA A 136 -3.76 -13.18 -9.26
CA ALA A 136 -4.48 -14.45 -9.21
C ALA A 136 -3.72 -15.42 -8.30
N ALA A 137 -4.44 -16.05 -7.38
CA ALA A 137 -3.86 -17.03 -6.48
C ALA A 137 -3.42 -18.26 -7.28
N LYS A 138 -2.22 -18.75 -7.02
CA LYS A 138 -1.75 -20.01 -7.60
C LYS A 138 -2.36 -21.20 -6.88
N PRO A 139 -2.37 -22.40 -7.48
CA PRO A 139 -2.78 -23.61 -6.79
C PRO A 139 -2.02 -23.80 -5.47
N GLY A 140 -2.75 -23.92 -4.37
CA GLY A 140 -2.18 -24.09 -3.02
C GLY A 140 -1.91 -22.78 -2.26
N GLU A 141 -2.12 -21.61 -2.86
CA GLU A 141 -2.08 -20.34 -2.15
C GLU A 141 -3.46 -19.99 -1.58
N PRO A 142 -3.51 -19.30 -0.42
CA PRO A 142 -4.77 -18.78 0.11
C PRO A 142 -5.34 -17.75 -0.86
N SER A 143 -6.55 -17.98 -1.34
CA SER A 143 -7.24 -17.09 -2.27
C SER A 143 -8.42 -16.39 -1.60
N VAL A 144 -8.68 -15.17 -2.06
CA VAL A 144 -9.93 -14.44 -1.83
C VAL A 144 -10.53 -14.29 -3.21
N ALA A 145 -11.75 -14.77 -3.45
CA ALA A 145 -12.32 -14.77 -4.79
C ALA A 145 -12.44 -13.32 -5.31
N PHE A 146 -11.76 -13.00 -6.42
CA PHE A 146 -12.02 -11.79 -7.18
C PHE A 146 -13.16 -12.08 -8.15
N ILE A 147 -14.17 -11.21 -8.17
CA ILE A 147 -15.35 -11.37 -9.02
C ILE A 147 -14.91 -11.31 -10.49
N GLU A 148 -15.35 -12.27 -11.30
CA GLU A 148 -15.21 -12.22 -12.76
C GLU A 148 -15.93 -10.96 -13.26
N VAL A 149 -15.16 -9.98 -13.74
CA VAL A 149 -15.68 -8.76 -14.37
C VAL A 149 -15.85 -8.99 -15.87
#